data_AF-A0A0C3BCG1-F1
#
_entry.id   AF-A0A0C3BCG1-F1
#
_cell.length_a   1.000
_cell.length_b   1.000
_cell.length_c   1.000
_cell.angle_alpha   90.00
_cell.angle_beta   90.00
_cell.angle_gamma   90.00
#
_symmetry.space_group_name_H-M   'P 1'
#
loop_
_entity.id
_entity.type
_entity.pdbx_description
1 polymer ?
#
loop_
_entity_poly.entity_id
_entity_poly.type
_entity_poly.pdbx_seq_one_letter_code
_entity_poly.pdbx_strand_id
1 'polypeptide(L)'
;MGQRPSRSMPCPSQTPHPDIYIATGVLVQIKEALRPDGLFLGALFGGDTLFELRTSLQLAEINLEGGISPHVSPMTDTRDISNLLGRAGFTLLTVDVDEVKVAYPSMWELIEDLRDMGENNAIIGRRHFLHRDTLAAASAIYKELHGNKDGTVPATFQIIYMIGWKPAPTQPKPLERGTAKTNLKEIL
;
A
#
# COMPACT_ATOMS: atom_id res chain seq x y z
N MET A 1 45.25 -23.70 -17.50
CA MET A 1 44.58 -22.50 -18.03
C MET A 1 43.13 -22.88 -18.32
N GLY A 2 42.24 -22.71 -17.34
CA GLY A 2 40.84 -23.13 -17.43
C GLY A 2 40.00 -22.23 -16.53
N GLN A 3 39.44 -21.18 -17.11
CA GLN A 3 38.55 -20.25 -16.42
C GLN A 3 37.22 -20.96 -16.14
N ARG A 4 36.82 -21.04 -14.87
CA ARG A 4 35.44 -21.39 -14.50
C ARG A 4 34.55 -20.16 -14.75
N PRO A 5 33.41 -20.30 -15.44
CA PRO A 5 32.48 -19.19 -15.60
C PRO A 5 31.78 -18.89 -14.27
N SER A 6 31.78 -17.62 -13.86
CA SER A 6 31.05 -17.10 -12.72
C SER A 6 29.55 -17.24 -12.97
N ARG A 7 28.88 -18.14 -12.24
CA ARG A 7 27.42 -18.19 -12.18
C ARG A 7 26.96 -16.95 -11.39
N SER A 8 26.40 -15.97 -12.10
CA SER A 8 25.58 -14.93 -11.49
C SER A 8 24.37 -15.61 -10.83
N MET A 9 24.22 -15.43 -9.52
CA MET A 9 22.98 -15.81 -8.84
C MET A 9 21.84 -14.93 -9.38
N PRO A 10 20.71 -15.50 -9.80
CA PRO A 10 19.53 -14.71 -10.08
C PRO A 10 19.02 -14.08 -8.78
N CYS A 11 18.74 -12.79 -8.85
CA CYS A 11 18.07 -12.01 -7.80
C CYS A 11 16.82 -12.77 -7.34
N PRO A 12 16.59 -12.98 -6.03
CA PRO A 12 15.40 -13.70 -5.57
C PRO A 12 14.17 -12.93 -6.04
N SER A 13 13.40 -13.58 -6.93
CA SER A 13 12.10 -13.10 -7.37
C SER A 13 11.25 -12.83 -6.14
N GLN A 14 10.74 -11.60 -6.02
CA GLN A 14 9.66 -11.21 -5.12
C GLN A 14 8.56 -12.25 -5.25
N THR A 15 8.47 -13.13 -4.25
CA THR A 15 7.32 -14.01 -4.11
C THR A 15 6.21 -13.13 -3.59
N PRO A 16 5.05 -13.03 -4.27
CA PRO A 16 3.95 -12.23 -3.77
C PRO A 16 3.54 -12.76 -2.40
N HIS A 17 3.50 -11.87 -1.41
CA HIS A 17 3.15 -12.17 -0.04
C HIS A 17 1.78 -12.87 0.03
N PRO A 18 1.57 -13.83 0.95
CA PRO A 18 0.34 -14.64 1.03
C PRO A 18 -0.95 -13.81 1.15
N ASP A 19 -0.89 -12.59 1.66
CA ASP A 19 -2.02 -11.68 1.81
C ASP A 19 -2.57 -11.17 0.46
N ILE A 20 -1.73 -11.12 -0.59
CA ILE A 20 -2.12 -10.73 -1.96
C ILE A 20 -3.13 -11.73 -2.58
N TYR A 21 -3.07 -13.01 -2.19
CA TYR A 21 -4.01 -14.01 -2.70
C TYR A 21 -5.43 -13.84 -2.14
N ILE A 22 -5.56 -13.36 -0.90
CA ILE A 22 -6.86 -13.10 -0.26
C ILE A 22 -7.55 -11.93 -0.98
N ALA A 23 -6.80 -10.89 -1.33
CA ALA A 23 -7.32 -9.72 -2.03
C ALA A 23 -7.95 -10.05 -3.40
N THR A 24 -7.33 -10.96 -4.17
CA THR A 24 -7.86 -11.33 -5.50
C THR A 24 -9.19 -12.06 -5.40
N GLY A 25 -9.33 -12.99 -4.45
CA GLY A 25 -10.57 -13.76 -4.26
C GLY A 25 -11.76 -12.87 -3.91
N VAL A 26 -11.54 -11.89 -3.03
CA VAL A 26 -12.56 -10.91 -2.63
C VAL A 26 -12.98 -10.04 -3.82
N LEU A 27 -12.03 -9.54 -4.61
CA LEU A 27 -12.33 -8.72 -5.80
C LEU A 27 -13.14 -9.48 -6.85
N VAL A 28 -12.87 -10.77 -7.04
CA VAL A 28 -13.68 -11.62 -7.94
C VAL A 28 -15.11 -11.76 -7.41
N GLN A 29 -15.30 -12.01 -6.12
CA GLN A 29 -16.64 -12.10 -5.52
C GLN A 29 -17.41 -10.78 -5.63
N ILE A 30 -16.76 -9.64 -5.40
CA ILE A 30 -17.37 -8.32 -5.58
C ILE A 30 -17.82 -8.13 -7.03
N LYS A 31 -16.98 -8.48 -8.01
CA LYS A 31 -17.33 -8.40 -9.42
C LYS A 31 -18.54 -9.28 -9.77
N GLU A 32 -18.61 -10.50 -9.23
CA GLU A 32 -19.76 -11.38 -9.46
C GLU A 32 -21.06 -10.80 -8.88
N ALA A 33 -21.00 -10.14 -7.73
CA ALA A 33 -22.15 -9.47 -7.12
C ALA A 33 -22.65 -8.23 -7.90
N LEU A 34 -21.80 -7.58 -8.70
CA LEU A 34 -22.18 -6.41 -9.49
C LEU A 34 -23.07 -6.76 -10.69
N ARG A 35 -23.99 -5.86 -11.03
CA ARG A 35 -24.74 -5.94 -12.30
C ARG A 35 -23.80 -5.69 -13.49
N PRO A 36 -24.13 -6.17 -14.71
CA PRO A 36 -23.39 -5.76 -15.91
C PRO A 36 -23.31 -4.24 -15.98
N ASP A 37 -22.14 -3.70 -16.28
CA ASP A 37 -21.84 -2.26 -16.24
C ASP A 37 -21.95 -1.63 -14.84
N GLY A 38 -21.78 -2.45 -13.79
CA GLY A 38 -21.71 -1.98 -12.41
C GLY A 38 -20.34 -1.39 -12.07
N LEU A 39 -20.36 -0.27 -11.35
CA LEU A 39 -19.19 0.41 -10.80
C LEU A 39 -18.72 -0.27 -9.51
N PHE A 40 -17.43 -0.60 -9.46
CA PHE A 40 -16.70 -0.87 -8.23
C PHE A 40 -15.87 0.35 -7.86
N LEU A 41 -16.05 0.85 -6.64
CA LEU A 41 -15.24 1.89 -6.02
C LEU A 41 -14.75 1.36 -4.68
N GLY A 42 -13.44 1.34 -4.48
CA GLY A 42 -12.80 0.93 -3.24
C GLY A 42 -11.69 1.89 -2.85
N ALA A 43 -11.37 1.92 -1.56
CA ALA A 43 -10.24 2.65 -1.00
C ALA A 43 -9.48 1.73 -0.04
N LEU A 44 -8.16 1.82 -0.04
CA LEU A 44 -7.30 1.05 0.86
C LEU A 44 -6.02 1.83 1.20
N PHE A 45 -5.42 1.52 2.35
CA PHE A 45 -4.14 2.13 2.72
C PHE A 45 -2.97 1.52 1.95
N GLY A 46 -2.20 2.39 1.31
CA GLY A 46 -1.04 2.03 0.49
C GLY A 46 0.24 1.82 1.28
N GLY A 47 1.26 1.31 0.59
CA GLY A 47 2.60 0.96 1.09
C GLY A 47 3.28 2.04 1.94
N ASP A 48 3.08 3.30 1.56
CA ASP A 48 3.74 4.44 2.21
C ASP A 48 3.00 4.96 3.44
N THR A 49 1.90 4.32 3.84
CA THR A 49 1.18 4.70 5.05
C THR A 49 2.01 4.40 6.30
N LEU A 50 2.13 5.39 7.18
CA LEU A 50 2.84 5.36 8.46
C LEU A 50 4.31 4.93 8.31
N PHE A 51 4.96 5.27 7.20
CA PHE A 51 6.36 4.90 6.96
C PHE A 51 7.28 5.49 8.04
N GLU A 52 6.97 6.67 8.58
CA GLU A 52 7.74 7.32 9.64
C GLU A 52 7.70 6.49 10.94
N LEU A 53 6.50 6.04 11.33
CA LEU A 53 6.29 5.19 12.50
C LEU A 53 6.95 3.82 12.31
N ARG A 54 6.76 3.21 11.14
CA ARG A 54 7.35 1.90 10.79
C ARG A 54 8.87 1.94 10.88
N THR A 55 9.50 2.94 10.28
CA THR A 55 10.96 3.10 10.29
C THR A 55 11.49 3.33 11.70
N SER A 56 10.82 4.18 12.48
CA SER A 56 11.22 4.50 13.85
C SER A 56 11.15 3.28 14.78
N LEU A 57 10.10 2.46 14.66
CA LEU A 57 9.96 1.20 15.40
C LEU A 57 11.04 0.19 14.99
N GLN A 58 11.27 0.00 13.68
CA GLN A 58 12.28 -0.93 13.18
C GLN A 58 13.68 -0.57 13.68
N LEU A 59 14.04 0.72 13.69
CA LEU A 59 15.33 1.18 14.20
C LEU A 59 15.45 0.96 15.71
N ALA A 60 14.40 1.22 16.48
CA ALA A 60 14.40 0.98 17.92
C ALA A 60 14.60 -0.51 18.26
N GLU A 61 13.92 -1.40 17.53
CA GLU A 61 14.06 -2.85 17.72
C GLU A 61 15.44 -3.38 17.34
N ILE A 62 16.02 -2.90 16.23
CA ILE A 62 17.39 -3.26 15.83
C ILE A 62 18.37 -2.87 16.93
N ASN A 63 18.23 -1.67 17.50
CA ASN A 63 19.14 -1.13 18.49
C ASN A 63 19.05 -1.84 19.85
N LEU A 64 17.86 -2.28 20.26
CA LEU A 64 17.63 -2.83 21.60
C LEU A 64 17.47 -4.35 21.65
N GLU A 65 16.87 -4.95 20.63
CA GLU A 65 16.44 -6.35 20.65
C GLU A 65 17.19 -7.21 19.63
N GLY A 66 18.02 -6.60 18.75
CA GLY A 66 18.85 -7.31 17.78
C GLY A 66 18.05 -8.06 16.70
N GLY A 67 16.78 -7.73 16.52
CA GLY A 67 15.88 -8.33 15.55
C GLY A 67 14.70 -7.42 15.23
N ILE A 68 14.01 -7.67 14.11
CA ILE A 68 12.88 -6.85 13.64
C ILE A 68 11.59 -7.66 13.78
N SER A 69 10.53 -7.05 14.32
CA SER A 69 9.18 -7.58 14.31
C SER A 69 8.27 -6.71 13.43
N PRO A 70 7.39 -7.28 12.61
CA PRO A 70 6.48 -6.48 11.81
C PRO A 70 5.39 -5.88 12.72
N HIS A 71 5.47 -4.56 12.95
CA HIS A 71 4.50 -3.82 13.78
C HIS A 71 3.39 -3.11 13.00
N VAL A 72 3.60 -2.87 11.71
CA VAL A 72 2.62 -2.28 10.80
C VAL A 72 2.28 -3.31 9.73
N SER A 73 0.99 -3.45 9.41
CA SER A 73 0.48 -4.38 8.40
C SER A 73 1.26 -4.27 7.08
N PRO A 74 1.45 -5.38 6.34
CA PRO A 74 2.05 -5.33 5.02
C PRO A 74 1.05 -4.60 4.13
N MET A 75 1.45 -3.44 3.64
CA MET A 75 0.61 -2.61 2.79
C MET A 75 0.94 -2.87 1.32
N THR A 76 -0.05 -2.74 0.45
CA THR A 76 0.07 -3.10 -0.96
C THR A 76 0.65 -1.93 -1.76
N ASP A 77 1.58 -2.21 -2.67
CA ASP A 77 2.08 -1.22 -3.63
C ASP A 77 0.99 -0.90 -4.67
N THR A 78 0.87 0.37 -5.06
CA THR A 78 -0.03 0.86 -6.11
C THR A 78 0.04 0.05 -7.40
N ARG A 79 1.22 -0.46 -7.77
CA ARG A 79 1.37 -1.28 -8.99
C ARG A 79 0.71 -2.65 -8.89
N ASP A 80 0.73 -3.24 -7.70
CA ASP A 80 0.13 -4.55 -7.47
C ASP A 80 -1.40 -4.48 -7.56
N ILE A 81 -1.98 -3.37 -7.11
CA ILE A 81 -3.43 -3.12 -7.16
C ILE A 81 -3.97 -3.13 -8.60
N SER A 82 -3.29 -2.45 -9.52
CA SER A 82 -3.68 -2.42 -10.93
C SER A 82 -3.66 -3.83 -11.54
N ASN A 83 -2.63 -4.60 -11.22
CA ASN A 83 -2.51 -6.00 -11.66
C ASN A 83 -3.61 -6.88 -11.05
N LEU A 84 -3.96 -6.67 -9.78
CA LEU A 84 -5.02 -7.43 -9.10
C LEU A 84 -6.40 -7.17 -9.71
N LEU A 85 -6.74 -5.91 -9.97
CA LEU A 85 -8.00 -5.55 -10.63
C LEU A 85 -8.09 -6.13 -12.05
N GLY A 86 -6.99 -6.07 -12.80
CA GLY A 86 -6.90 -6.67 -14.13
C GLY A 86 -7.09 -8.19 -14.09
N ARG A 87 -6.47 -8.88 -13.12
CA ARG A 87 -6.64 -10.33 -12.92
C ARG A 87 -8.05 -10.70 -12.44
N ALA A 88 -8.68 -9.86 -11.63
CA ALA A 88 -10.07 -10.04 -11.23
C ALA A 88 -11.05 -9.84 -12.41
N GLY A 89 -10.62 -9.20 -13.50
CA GLY A 89 -11.38 -9.05 -14.75
C GLY A 89 -12.29 -7.83 -14.76
N PHE A 90 -11.93 -6.77 -14.04
CA PHE A 90 -12.56 -5.45 -14.18
C PHE A 90 -12.04 -4.73 -15.45
N THR A 91 -12.87 -3.90 -16.06
CA THR A 91 -12.53 -3.03 -17.20
C THR A 91 -12.53 -1.56 -16.78
N LEU A 92 -11.97 -0.67 -17.63
CA LEU A 92 -11.93 0.78 -17.39
C LEU A 92 -11.31 1.14 -16.02
N LEU A 93 -10.17 0.50 -15.73
CA LEU A 93 -9.48 0.64 -14.44
C LEU A 93 -8.92 2.06 -14.30
N THR A 94 -9.26 2.71 -13.19
CA THR A 94 -8.62 3.95 -12.75
C THR A 94 -8.12 3.74 -11.33
N VAL A 95 -6.84 4.02 -11.11
CA VAL A 95 -6.23 3.99 -9.78
C VAL A 95 -5.69 5.37 -9.52
N ASP A 96 -6.09 5.94 -8.38
CA ASP A 96 -5.64 7.24 -7.91
C ASP A 96 -5.02 7.10 -6.53
N VAL A 97 -4.03 7.93 -6.22
CA VAL A 97 -3.30 7.89 -4.95
C VAL A 97 -3.33 9.27 -4.33
N ASP A 98 -3.84 9.34 -3.11
CA ASP A 98 -3.84 10.55 -2.31
C ASP A 98 -2.96 10.36 -1.07
N GLU A 99 -2.21 11.41 -0.71
CA GLU A 99 -1.33 11.41 0.45
C GLU A 99 -1.77 12.49 1.43
N VAL A 100 -2.26 12.06 2.59
CA VAL A 100 -2.69 12.95 3.66
C VAL A 100 -1.62 12.94 4.75
N LYS A 101 -1.04 14.10 5.03
CA LYS A 101 -0.06 14.28 6.11
C LYS A 101 -0.73 14.96 7.29
N VAL A 102 -0.77 14.27 8.42
CA VAL A 102 -1.35 14.77 9.67
C VAL A 102 -0.24 15.00 10.68
N ALA A 103 -0.24 16.16 11.33
CA ALA A 103 0.72 16.48 12.38
C ALA A 103 0.14 16.11 13.74
N TYR A 104 0.77 15.15 14.43
CA TYR A 104 0.42 14.72 15.78
C TYR A 104 1.33 15.37 16.82
N PRO A 105 0.85 15.63 18.06
CA PRO A 105 1.70 16.18 19.13
C PRO A 105 2.90 15.28 19.46
N SER A 106 2.70 13.96 19.53
CA SER A 106 3.76 12.99 19.70
C SER A 106 3.36 11.61 19.14
N MET A 107 4.29 10.66 19.19
CA MET A 107 4.06 9.26 18.79
C MET A 107 2.99 8.59 19.65
N TRP A 108 2.78 9.03 20.89
CA TRP A 108 1.81 8.42 21.80
C TRP A 108 0.38 8.67 21.37
N GLU A 109 0.03 9.92 21.04
CA GLU A 109 -1.30 10.27 20.52
C GLU A 109 -1.57 9.57 19.19
N LEU A 110 -0.54 9.45 18.34
CA LEU A 110 -0.66 8.68 17.09
C LEU A 110 -0.99 7.20 17.34
N ILE A 111 -0.29 6.54 18.28
CA ILE A 111 -0.56 5.12 18.59
C ILE A 111 -1.95 4.92 19.20
N GLU A 112 -2.40 5.86 20.04
CA GLU A 112 -3.75 5.84 20.61
C GLU A 112 -4.81 5.96 19.53
N ASP A 113 -4.67 6.94 18.63
CA ASP A 113 -5.59 7.17 17.52
C ASP A 113 -5.63 5.96 16.57
N LEU A 114 -4.48 5.38 16.24
CA LEU A 114 -4.41 4.15 15.42
C LEU A 114 -5.10 2.95 16.09
N ARG A 115 -5.04 2.87 17.43
CA ARG A 115 -5.73 1.81 18.17
C ARG A 115 -7.25 1.98 18.08
N ASP A 116 -7.74 3.21 18.15
CA ASP A 116 -9.15 3.55 18.07
C ASP A 116 -9.69 3.41 16.63
N MET A 117 -8.86 3.68 15.62
CA MET A 117 -9.16 3.44 14.20
C MET A 117 -9.27 1.95 13.84
N GLY A 118 -8.86 1.05 14.74
CA GLY A 118 -8.85 -0.39 14.47
C GLY A 118 -7.69 -0.84 13.59
N GLU A 119 -6.71 0.03 13.31
CA GLU A 119 -5.45 -0.28 12.62
C GLU A 119 -4.46 -1.05 13.52
N ASN A 120 -5.01 -1.86 14.43
CA ASN A 120 -4.21 -2.77 15.24
C ASN A 120 -3.71 -3.91 14.33
N ASN A 121 -2.40 -4.00 14.20
CA ASN A 121 -1.69 -4.99 13.40
C ASN A 121 -2.26 -6.42 13.54
N ALA A 122 -2.79 -6.95 12.43
CA ALA A 122 -3.42 -8.26 12.32
C ALA A 122 -2.46 -9.37 11.83
N ILE A 123 -1.15 -9.09 11.72
CA ILE A 123 -0.17 -10.05 11.21
C ILE A 123 -0.03 -11.27 12.14
N ILE A 124 -0.16 -12.45 11.53
CA ILE A 124 0.14 -13.75 12.15
C ILE A 124 1.66 -13.87 12.28
N GLY A 125 2.18 -13.90 13.51
CA GLY A 125 3.63 -13.99 13.80
C GLY A 125 4.25 -12.72 14.42
N ARG A 126 3.45 -11.69 14.73
CA ARG A 126 3.92 -10.53 15.49
C ARG A 126 4.36 -10.92 16.91
N ARG A 127 5.36 -10.22 17.47
CA ARG A 127 5.57 -10.27 18.93
C ARG A 127 4.32 -9.70 19.61
N HIS A 128 3.80 -10.44 20.59
CA HIS A 128 2.56 -10.06 21.27
C HIS A 128 2.74 -8.83 22.19
N PHE A 129 3.98 -8.51 22.55
CA PHE A 129 4.33 -7.43 23.46
C PHE A 129 5.42 -6.54 22.86
N LEU A 130 5.15 -5.23 22.83
CA LEU A 130 6.16 -4.19 22.62
C LEU A 130 6.72 -3.81 24.00
N HIS A 131 8.04 -3.89 24.17
CA HIS A 131 8.68 -3.42 25.40
C HIS A 131 8.54 -1.90 25.53
N ARG A 132 8.28 -1.41 26.74
CA ARG A 132 8.12 0.03 27.00
C ARG A 132 9.38 0.81 26.62
N ASP A 133 10.54 0.19 26.80
CA ASP A 133 11.84 0.76 26.44
C ASP A 133 11.98 0.94 24.91
N THR A 134 11.49 -0.05 24.14
CA THR A 134 11.45 0.01 22.68
C THR A 134 10.52 1.11 22.18
N LEU A 135 9.35 1.29 22.81
CA LEU A 135 8.44 2.39 22.48
C LEU A 135 9.02 3.77 22.83
N ALA A 136 9.70 3.88 23.97
CA ALA A 136 10.37 5.13 24.37
C ALA A 136 11.51 5.48 23.41
N ALA A 137 12.33 4.49 23.02
CA ALA A 137 13.40 4.66 22.04
C ALA A 137 12.84 5.03 20.65
N ALA A 138 11.78 4.35 20.20
CA ALA A 138 11.12 4.66 18.94
C ALA A 138 10.55 6.08 18.94
N SER A 139 9.95 6.55 20.04
CA SER A 139 9.45 7.92 20.15
C SER A 139 10.57 8.97 20.04
N ALA A 140 11.75 8.69 20.60
CA ALA A 140 12.90 9.58 20.47
C ALA A 140 13.42 9.61 19.03
N ILE A 141 13.58 8.44 18.40
CA ILE A 141 14.03 8.29 17.01
C ILE A 141 13.05 8.97 16.05
N TYR A 142 11.74 8.79 16.25
CA TYR A 142 10.71 9.41 15.43
C TYR A 142 10.85 10.93 15.45
N LYS A 143 10.96 11.51 16.65
CA LYS A 143 11.12 12.96 16.79
C LYS A 143 12.42 13.48 16.17
N GLU A 144 13.50 12.71 16.26
CA GLU A 144 14.80 13.10 15.68
C GLU A 144 14.80 13.04 14.15
N LEU A 145 14.22 11.98 13.56
CA LEU A 145 14.24 11.76 12.11
C LEU A 145 13.15 12.53 11.36
N HIS A 146 11.97 12.65 11.96
CA HIS A 146 10.77 13.14 11.29
C HIS A 146 10.11 14.32 12.01
N GLY A 147 10.59 14.74 13.19
CA GLY A 147 9.98 15.82 13.95
C GLY A 147 9.95 17.14 13.20
N ASN A 148 8.79 17.80 13.22
CA ASN A 148 8.62 19.15 12.68
C ASN A 148 9.26 20.18 13.62
N LYS A 149 9.56 21.36 13.07
CA LYS A 149 10.13 22.49 13.84
C LYS A 149 9.26 22.92 15.02
N ASP A 150 7.95 22.69 14.92
CA ASP A 150 6.96 23.03 15.94
C ASP A 150 6.85 21.96 17.05
N GLY A 151 7.64 20.88 16.97
CA GLY A 151 7.70 19.82 17.96
C GLY A 151 6.72 18.65 17.74
N THR A 152 5.82 18.77 16.76
CA THR A 152 4.90 17.69 16.32
C THR A 152 5.61 16.64 15.47
N VAL A 153 5.02 15.45 15.37
CA VAL A 153 5.47 14.38 14.45
C VAL A 153 4.49 14.21 13.29
N PRO A 154 4.96 14.13 12.03
CA PRO A 154 4.10 13.89 10.87
C PRO A 154 3.77 12.41 10.74
N ALA A 155 2.51 12.09 10.52
CA ALA A 155 2.05 10.78 10.09
C ALA A 155 1.50 10.89 8.67
N THR A 156 2.12 10.16 7.73
CA THR A 156 1.67 10.10 6.35
C THR A 156 0.68 8.95 6.16
N PHE A 157 -0.50 9.24 5.63
CA PHE A 157 -1.50 8.25 5.24
C PHE A 157 -1.64 8.26 3.72
N GLN A 158 -1.29 7.16 3.07
CA GLN A 158 -1.45 6.99 1.64
C GLN A 158 -2.76 6.24 1.39
N ILE A 159 -3.71 6.87 0.73
CA ILE A 159 -5.01 6.29 0.39
C ILE A 159 -5.01 6.00 -1.11
N ILE A 160 -5.16 4.73 -1.45
CA ILE A 160 -5.25 4.30 -2.84
C ILE A 160 -6.72 4.08 -3.17
N TYR A 161 -7.22 4.90 -4.09
CA TYR A 161 -8.56 4.78 -4.65
C TYR A 161 -8.52 3.90 -5.89
N MET A 162 -9.44 2.95 -5.96
CA MET A 162 -9.56 2.02 -7.07
C MET A 162 -10.97 2.09 -7.64
N ILE A 163 -11.01 2.28 -8.95
CA ILE A 163 -12.24 2.30 -9.74
C ILE A 163 -12.13 1.25 -10.82
N GLY A 164 -13.15 0.40 -10.92
CA GLY A 164 -13.24 -0.60 -11.98
C GLY A 164 -14.69 -0.87 -12.33
N TRP A 165 -14.93 -1.26 -13.58
CA TRP A 165 -16.27 -1.59 -14.06
C TRP A 165 -16.40 -3.08 -14.33
N LYS A 166 -17.57 -3.65 -14.04
CA LYS A 166 -17.89 -5.00 -14.50
C LYS A 166 -18.08 -4.96 -16.02
N PRO A 167 -17.40 -5.83 -16.80
CA PRO A 167 -17.53 -5.83 -18.24
C PRO A 167 -18.98 -5.99 -18.70
N ALA A 168 -19.40 -5.16 -19.65
CA ALA A 168 -20.71 -5.27 -20.29
C ALA A 168 -20.61 -5.04 -21.81
N PRO A 169 -21.48 -5.68 -22.62
CA PRO A 169 -21.49 -5.48 -24.08
C PRO A 169 -21.80 -4.03 -24.50
N THR A 170 -22.44 -3.26 -23.62
CA THR A 170 -22.82 -1.85 -23.81
C THR A 170 -21.68 -0.87 -23.58
N GLN A 171 -20.54 -1.33 -23.05
CA GLN A 171 -19.41 -0.45 -22.76
C GLN A 171 -18.77 0.10 -24.04
N PRO A 172 -18.37 1.38 -24.06
CA PRO A 172 -17.69 1.97 -25.19
C PRO A 172 -16.36 1.24 -25.41
N LYS A 173 -16.27 0.52 -26.53
CA LYS A 173 -15.03 -0.12 -26.96
C LYS A 173 -14.09 0.96 -27.51
N PRO A 174 -12.79 0.95 -27.14
CA PRO A 174 -11.82 1.79 -27.81
C PRO A 174 -11.92 1.58 -29.32
N LEU A 175 -12.02 2.68 -30.06
CA LEU A 175 -12.02 2.64 -31.52
C LEU A 175 -10.68 2.08 -32.00
N GLU A 176 -10.68 1.36 -33.13
CA GLU A 176 -9.45 0.82 -33.70
C GLU A 176 -8.45 1.94 -33.98
N ARG A 177 -7.19 1.69 -33.63
CA ARG A 177 -6.09 2.65 -33.79
C ARG A 177 -6.02 3.09 -35.26
N GLY A 178 -6.28 4.38 -35.52
CA GLY A 178 -6.30 4.95 -36.88
C GLY A 178 -7.69 5.33 -37.41
N THR A 179 -8.77 5.06 -36.68
CA THR A 179 -10.15 5.42 -37.09
C THR A 179 -10.62 6.79 -36.55
N ALA A 180 -9.70 7.67 -36.17
CA ALA A 180 -10.03 9.03 -35.71
C ALA A 180 -10.66 9.83 -36.86
N LYS A 181 -11.96 10.13 -36.75
CA LYS A 181 -12.74 10.84 -37.78
C LYS A 181 -12.55 12.36 -37.75
N THR A 182 -11.97 12.90 -36.68
CA THR A 182 -11.88 14.35 -36.47
C THR A 182 -10.43 14.75 -36.21
N ASN A 183 -9.97 15.77 -36.91
CA ASN A 183 -8.62 16.31 -36.73
C ASN A 183 -8.60 17.23 -35.51
N LEU A 184 -7.63 17.05 -34.59
CA LEU A 184 -7.52 17.89 -33.39
C LEU A 184 -7.38 19.39 -33.71
N LYS A 185 -6.87 19.74 -34.91
CA LYS A 185 -6.76 21.14 -35.37
C LYS A 185 -8.09 21.81 -35.70
N GLU A 186 -9.18 21.07 -35.85
CA GLU A 186 -10.50 21.64 -36.15
C GLU A 186 -11.30 21.94 -34.86
N ILE A 187 -10.82 21.49 -33.71
CA ILE A 187 -11.54 21.56 -32.41
C ILE A 187 -10.84 22.49 -31.41
N LEU A 188 -9.55 22.81 -31.62
CA LEU A 188 -8.75 23.76 -30.83
C LEU A 188 -8.55 25.07 -31.59
#